data_AF-A0A941PMS8-F1
#
_entry.id   AF-A0A941PMS8-F1
#
_cell.length_a   1.000
_cell.length_b   1.000
_cell.length_c   1.000
_cell.angle_alpha   90.00
_cell.angle_beta   90.00
_cell.angle_gamma   90.00
#
_symmetry.space_group_name_H-M   'P 1'
#
loop_
_entity.id
_entity.type
_entity.pdbx_description
1 polymer ?
#
loop_
_entity_poly.entity_id
_entity_poly.type
_entity_poly.pdbx_seq_one_letter_code
_entity_poly.pdbx_strand_id
1 'polypeptide(L)'
;MRVFLAALGAAIVFAAAGASAQQQDRTAQVRSYLESGMAVHSGIGYSRDRYTPDIVVPLRLDHPFLWPVYLTRGQTYRAYGACDDNCSDIDMEIYDADGNLADRDVAANDTPYVQITPTQTGRAYVRVWLYACRSESCFVGLRLVSGGTAAPRPGERVRESDIAHSQEEADQRAVRAQLEAQGAAHEQAGYRQSGDDLFEQLPRNDEGHSWTLHLQGGVTYLFQAACDQQCNNADMEIRNSAGERIASDINGDAIPVVTITPPHAGDYALRIWLRQCAREPCAVGFRTYRRVTN
;
A
#
# COMPACT_ATOMS: atom_id res chain seq x y z
N MET A 1 -26.63 -29.86 61.90
CA MET A 1 -25.26 -30.35 61.80
C MET A 1 -24.56 -29.53 60.72
N ARG A 2 -23.48 -28.82 61.07
CA ARG A 2 -22.56 -28.12 60.15
C ARG A 2 -21.97 -29.18 59.17
N VAL A 3 -21.55 -28.90 57.94
CA VAL A 3 -20.39 -28.08 57.55
C VAL A 3 -20.42 -27.83 56.03
N PHE A 4 -19.91 -26.65 55.68
CA PHE A 4 -19.56 -26.07 54.38
C PHE A 4 -18.87 -26.97 53.35
N LEU A 5 -19.11 -26.69 52.07
CA LEU A 5 -18.09 -26.75 51.02
C LEU A 5 -18.36 -25.62 50.01
N ALA A 6 -17.65 -24.50 50.22
CA ALA A 6 -17.49 -23.44 49.25
C ALA A 6 -16.36 -23.87 48.31
N ALA A 7 -16.66 -24.09 47.02
CA ALA A 7 -15.64 -24.27 46.00
C ALA A 7 -15.19 -22.89 45.51
N LEU A 8 -13.89 -22.61 45.66
CA LEU A 8 -13.24 -21.38 45.26
C LEU A 8 -13.42 -21.11 43.75
N GLY A 9 -13.93 -19.91 43.44
CA GLY A 9 -13.71 -19.29 42.14
C GLY A 9 -12.29 -18.73 42.07
N ALA A 10 -11.44 -19.32 41.24
CA ALA A 10 -10.19 -18.71 40.80
C ALA A 10 -10.41 -18.16 39.39
N ALA A 11 -10.83 -16.90 39.30
CA ALA A 11 -10.81 -16.18 38.04
C ALA A 11 -9.35 -15.84 37.69
N ILE A 12 -8.80 -16.53 36.69
CA ILE A 12 -7.53 -16.18 36.08
C ILE A 12 -7.77 -14.93 35.24
N VAL A 13 -7.34 -13.76 35.74
CA VAL A 13 -7.22 -12.53 34.95
C VAL A 13 -5.73 -12.28 34.72
N PHE A 14 -5.19 -12.83 33.63
CA PHE A 14 -3.85 -12.49 33.14
C PHE A 14 -3.87 -12.45 31.61
N ALA A 15 -4.22 -11.30 31.02
CA ALA A 15 -4.06 -11.10 29.57
C ALA A 15 -3.94 -9.62 29.12
N ALA A 16 -3.58 -8.66 29.99
CA ALA A 16 -3.54 -7.24 29.60
C ALA A 16 -2.13 -6.62 29.47
N ALA A 17 -1.07 -7.28 29.92
CA ALA A 17 0.28 -6.68 29.97
C ALA A 17 1.06 -6.76 28.64
N GLY A 18 0.71 -7.68 27.72
CA GLY A 18 1.44 -7.86 26.47
C GLY A 18 1.10 -6.82 25.39
N ALA A 19 -0.16 -6.39 25.31
CA ALA A 19 -0.63 -5.47 24.29
C ALA A 19 -0.01 -4.06 24.41
N SER A 20 0.20 -3.56 25.64
CA SER A 20 0.79 -2.24 25.87
C SER A 20 2.29 -2.20 25.55
N ALA A 21 3.03 -3.26 25.87
CA ALA A 21 4.45 -3.36 25.57
C ALA A 21 4.71 -3.42 24.05
N GLN A 22 3.92 -4.24 23.33
CA GLN A 22 4.03 -4.36 21.87
C GLN A 22 3.66 -3.05 21.14
N GLN A 23 2.64 -2.33 21.63
CA GLN A 23 2.28 -1.03 21.09
C GLN A 23 3.33 0.05 21.35
N GLN A 24 3.94 0.03 22.54
CA GLN A 24 5.02 0.95 22.89
C GLN A 24 6.27 0.72 22.03
N ASP A 25 6.59 -0.55 21.72
CA ASP A 25 7.70 -0.94 20.85
C ASP A 25 7.51 -0.45 19.41
N ARG A 26 6.34 -0.72 18.79
CA ARG A 26 6.01 -0.22 17.44
C ARG A 26 6.02 1.31 17.36
N THR A 27 5.56 1.99 18.41
CA THR A 27 5.61 3.46 18.47
C THR A 27 7.06 3.96 18.50
N ALA A 28 7.95 3.28 19.26
CA ALA A 28 9.37 3.63 19.32
C ALA A 28 10.07 3.36 17.98
N GLN A 29 9.74 2.24 17.32
CA GLN A 29 10.23 1.89 15.99
C GLN A 29 9.91 2.99 14.97
N VAL A 30 8.63 3.36 14.82
CA VAL A 30 8.21 4.39 13.86
C VAL A 30 8.87 5.74 14.15
N ARG A 31 9.04 6.11 15.42
CA ARG A 31 9.80 7.32 15.78
C ARG A 31 11.25 7.24 15.30
N SER A 32 11.90 6.09 15.43
CA SER A 32 13.27 5.90 14.91
C SER A 32 13.34 6.14 13.39
N TYR A 33 12.34 5.73 12.63
CA TYR A 33 12.27 6.01 11.19
C TYR A 33 12.09 7.50 10.90
N LEU A 34 11.26 8.21 11.68
CA LEU A 34 11.16 9.67 11.61
C LEU A 34 12.50 10.35 11.96
N GLU A 35 13.23 9.85 12.96
CA GLU A 35 14.58 10.34 13.29
C GLU A 35 15.54 10.15 12.12
N SER A 36 15.56 8.97 11.49
CA SER A 36 16.40 8.66 10.33
C SER A 36 16.09 9.59 9.13
N GLY A 37 14.81 9.75 8.79
CA GLY A 37 14.37 10.60 7.68
C GLY A 37 14.74 12.08 7.85
N MET A 38 14.92 12.55 9.10
CA MET A 38 15.31 13.94 9.38
C MET A 38 16.65 14.34 8.73
N ALA A 39 17.56 13.39 8.51
CA ALA A 39 18.85 13.66 7.88
C ALA A 39 18.69 14.23 6.44
N VAL A 40 17.77 13.65 5.66
CA VAL A 40 17.48 14.10 4.29
C VAL A 40 16.92 15.51 4.29
N HIS A 41 15.96 15.78 5.18
CA HIS A 41 15.30 17.09 5.26
C HIS A 41 16.21 18.19 5.82
N SER A 42 17.01 17.87 6.83
CA SER A 42 17.99 18.82 7.38
C SER A 42 19.10 19.17 6.39
N GLY A 43 19.51 18.23 5.54
CA GLY A 43 20.48 18.47 4.45
C GLY A 43 20.04 19.53 3.44
N ILE A 44 18.74 19.82 3.34
CA ILE A 44 18.16 20.85 2.45
C ILE A 44 17.53 22.02 3.23
N GLY A 45 17.94 22.20 4.50
CA GLY A 45 17.64 23.38 5.31
C GLY A 45 16.35 23.31 6.14
N TYR A 46 15.66 22.17 6.19
CA TYR A 46 14.52 22.00 7.10
C TYR A 46 14.97 21.69 8.53
N SER A 47 14.22 22.19 9.49
CA SER A 47 14.34 21.86 10.91
C SER A 47 12.99 21.37 11.44
N ARG A 48 12.99 20.60 12.53
CA ARG A 48 11.73 20.20 13.18
C ARG A 48 10.87 21.41 13.48
N ASP A 49 9.59 21.34 13.16
CA ASP A 49 8.67 22.37 13.58
C ASP A 49 8.59 22.39 15.11
N ARG A 50 8.71 23.59 15.70
CA ARG A 50 8.85 23.75 17.15
C ARG A 50 7.54 23.52 17.91
N TYR A 51 6.40 23.71 17.24
CA TYR A 51 5.09 23.76 17.89
C TYR A 51 4.24 22.55 17.57
N THR A 52 4.65 21.76 16.59
CA THR A 52 3.91 20.62 16.07
C THR A 52 4.61 19.32 16.48
N PRO A 53 4.07 18.54 17.42
CA PRO A 53 4.65 17.27 17.82
C PRO A 53 4.49 16.23 16.71
N ASP A 54 5.33 15.19 16.76
CA ASP A 54 5.15 14.02 15.91
C ASP A 54 3.82 13.32 16.22
N ILE A 55 3.17 12.84 15.18
CA ILE A 55 2.01 11.95 15.29
C ILE A 55 2.51 10.53 15.08
N VAL A 56 2.04 9.60 15.91
CA VAL A 56 2.18 8.16 15.66
C VAL A 56 0.85 7.52 15.94
N VAL A 57 0.21 6.94 14.92
CA VAL A 57 -1.15 6.41 14.99
C VAL A 57 -1.26 5.06 14.28
N PRO A 58 -2.06 4.12 14.79
CA PRO A 58 -2.43 2.94 14.02
C PRO A 58 -3.44 3.33 12.94
N LEU A 59 -3.12 3.04 11.68
CA LEU A 59 -4.02 3.21 10.54
C LEU A 59 -4.50 1.85 10.02
N ARG A 60 -5.68 1.86 9.42
CA ARG A 60 -6.25 0.74 8.68
C ARG A 60 -6.40 1.14 7.22
N LEU A 61 -6.41 0.16 6.32
CA LEU A 61 -6.74 0.38 4.92
C LEU A 61 -8.10 1.11 4.81
N ASP A 62 -8.21 2.01 3.83
CA ASP A 62 -9.39 2.84 3.52
C ASP A 62 -9.86 3.83 4.61
N HIS A 63 -9.10 3.96 5.70
CA HIS A 63 -9.41 4.87 6.80
C HIS A 63 -8.31 5.94 6.92
N PRO A 64 -8.39 7.02 6.12
CA PRO A 64 -7.38 8.07 6.16
C PRO A 64 -7.38 8.79 7.49
N PHE A 65 -6.19 9.23 7.90
CA PHE A 65 -6.03 10.13 9.03
C PHE A 65 -5.83 11.56 8.54
N LEU A 66 -6.55 12.49 9.16
CA LEU A 66 -6.47 13.91 8.85
C LEU A 66 -5.76 14.63 10.01
N TRP A 67 -4.54 15.08 9.76
CA TRP A 67 -3.72 15.81 10.70
C TRP A 67 -3.85 17.32 10.51
N PRO A 68 -4.55 18.02 11.42
CA PRO A 68 -4.59 19.48 11.38
C PRO A 68 -3.25 20.05 11.86
N VAL A 69 -2.66 20.95 11.06
CA VAL A 69 -1.45 21.69 11.39
C VAL A 69 -1.70 23.19 11.27
N TYR A 70 -0.93 24.01 11.98
CA TYR A 70 -1.04 25.47 11.89
C TYR A 70 0.21 26.03 11.23
N LEU A 71 0.05 26.69 10.08
CA LEU A 71 1.16 27.12 9.25
C LEU A 71 1.19 28.65 9.15
N THR A 72 2.40 29.19 9.08
CA THR A 72 2.63 30.64 8.94
C THR A 72 2.82 31.02 7.47
N ARG A 73 2.18 32.11 7.03
CA ARG A 73 2.34 32.67 5.68
C ARG A 73 3.82 32.85 5.33
N GLY A 74 4.22 32.43 4.13
CA GLY A 74 5.56 32.62 3.59
C GLY A 74 6.64 31.71 4.20
N GLN A 75 6.33 30.96 5.26
CA GLN A 75 7.22 29.93 5.79
C GLN A 75 7.00 28.63 4.99
N THR A 76 8.06 28.09 4.41
CA THR A 76 7.98 26.76 3.79
C THR A 76 7.95 25.67 4.85
N TYR A 77 7.05 24.71 4.65
CA TYR A 77 6.88 23.52 5.46
C TYR A 77 6.98 22.26 4.60
N ARG A 78 7.37 21.15 5.24
CA ARG A 78 7.25 19.81 4.71
C ARG A 78 6.71 18.89 5.80
N ALA A 79 5.70 18.08 5.47
CA ALA A 79 5.28 16.96 6.30
C ALA A 79 5.81 15.67 5.65
N TYR A 80 6.44 14.81 6.43
CA TYR A 80 6.92 13.51 5.94
C TYR A 80 6.45 12.39 6.84
N GLY A 81 6.30 11.22 6.24
CA GLY A 81 5.79 10.01 6.87
C GLY A 81 6.85 8.93 7.01
N ALA A 82 6.58 7.99 7.91
CA ALA A 82 7.18 6.67 7.91
C ALA A 82 6.18 5.69 8.53
N CYS A 83 6.09 4.45 8.05
CA CYS A 83 5.27 3.44 8.70
C CYS A 83 6.11 2.26 9.20
N ASP A 84 5.53 1.42 10.08
CA ASP A 84 6.26 0.29 10.65
C ASP A 84 6.55 -0.82 9.63
N ASP A 85 7.36 -1.81 9.99
CA ASP A 85 7.84 -2.83 9.04
C ASP A 85 6.75 -3.62 8.32
N ASN A 86 5.50 -3.59 8.79
CA ASN A 86 4.39 -4.30 8.16
C ASN A 86 3.77 -3.53 7.00
N CYS A 87 4.12 -2.26 6.80
CA CYS A 87 3.67 -1.48 5.65
C CYS A 87 4.72 -1.48 4.53
N SER A 88 4.27 -1.12 3.33
CA SER A 88 5.14 -0.81 2.18
C SER A 88 4.70 0.44 1.43
N ASP A 89 3.51 0.96 1.72
CA ASP A 89 2.91 2.06 0.97
C ASP A 89 2.00 2.93 1.84
N ILE A 90 2.36 4.21 1.97
CA ILE A 90 1.54 5.27 2.54
C ILE A 90 1.53 6.48 1.60
N ASP A 91 0.35 7.02 1.34
CA ASP A 91 0.17 8.21 0.52
C ASP A 91 -0.10 9.42 1.40
N MET A 92 0.32 10.60 0.94
CA MET A 92 0.13 11.84 1.67
C MET A 92 -0.38 12.96 0.77
N GLU A 93 -1.23 13.81 1.34
CA GLU A 93 -1.68 15.06 0.71
C GLU A 93 -1.61 16.19 1.73
N ILE A 94 -1.36 17.41 1.25
CA ILE A 94 -1.46 18.61 2.08
C ILE A 94 -2.36 19.65 1.43
N TYR A 95 -3.29 20.15 2.22
CA TYR A 95 -4.28 21.14 1.84
C TYR A 95 -4.01 22.46 2.56
N ASP A 96 -4.18 23.58 1.86
CA ASP A 96 -4.06 24.91 2.44
C ASP A 96 -5.25 25.26 3.35
N ALA A 97 -5.28 26.50 3.84
CA ALA A 97 -6.32 26.97 4.76
C ALA A 97 -7.69 27.18 4.11
N ASP A 98 -7.73 27.32 2.79
CA ASP A 98 -8.96 27.44 2.00
C ASP A 98 -9.47 26.06 1.56
N GLY A 99 -8.70 25.00 1.82
CA GLY A 99 -9.02 23.61 1.47
C GLY A 99 -8.54 23.20 0.08
N ASN A 100 -7.68 23.99 -0.57
CA ASN A 100 -7.11 23.62 -1.86
C ASN A 100 -5.95 22.65 -1.67
N LEU A 101 -5.81 21.65 -2.55
CA LEU A 101 -4.64 20.78 -2.53
C LEU A 101 -3.40 21.58 -2.93
N ALA A 102 -2.39 21.59 -2.06
CA ALA A 102 -1.11 22.24 -2.32
C ALA A 102 -0.06 21.26 -2.86
N ASP A 103 -0.07 20.02 -2.37
CA ASP A 103 0.88 18.98 -2.78
C ASP A 103 0.34 17.58 -2.42
N ARG A 104 0.72 16.55 -3.19
CA ARG A 104 0.36 15.13 -2.96
C ARG A 104 1.55 14.23 -3.26
N ASP A 105 1.76 13.18 -2.50
CA ASP A 105 2.70 12.09 -2.74
C ASP A 105 1.91 10.78 -2.80
N VAL A 106 1.99 10.14 -3.96
CA VAL A 106 1.23 8.92 -4.31
C VAL A 106 2.14 7.81 -4.85
N ALA A 107 3.45 7.97 -4.63
CA ALA A 107 4.40 6.96 -5.03
C ALA A 107 4.30 5.77 -4.06
N ALA A 108 4.41 4.55 -4.58
CA ALA A 108 4.37 3.33 -3.76
C ALA A 108 5.61 3.24 -2.86
N ASN A 109 5.53 3.86 -1.68
CA ASN A 109 6.64 3.96 -0.74
C ASN A 109 6.18 4.16 0.70
N ASP A 110 7.02 3.77 1.64
CA ASP A 110 6.76 3.83 3.09
C ASP A 110 7.29 5.11 3.75
N THR A 111 7.89 6.03 2.99
CA THR A 111 8.56 7.26 3.48
C THR A 111 8.23 8.53 2.65
N PRO A 112 6.94 8.82 2.38
CA PRO A 112 6.50 9.91 1.53
C PRO A 112 6.72 11.29 2.18
N TYR A 113 6.65 12.34 1.36
CA TYR A 113 6.55 13.70 1.88
C TYR A 113 5.73 14.64 1.00
N VAL A 114 5.07 15.58 1.65
CA VAL A 114 4.35 16.69 1.02
C VAL A 114 4.86 18.02 1.56
N GLN A 115 4.81 19.07 0.75
CA GLN A 115 5.34 20.38 1.10
C GLN A 115 4.41 21.52 0.71
N ILE A 116 4.51 22.63 1.42
CA ILE A 116 3.69 23.82 1.17
C ILE A 116 4.45 25.07 1.60
N THR A 117 4.24 26.17 0.86
CA THR A 117 4.58 27.51 1.33
C THR A 117 3.28 28.32 1.37
N PRO A 118 2.62 28.45 2.53
CA PRO A 118 1.28 29.01 2.61
C PRO A 118 1.24 30.46 2.19
N THR A 119 0.22 30.83 1.41
CA THR A 119 -0.08 32.22 1.05
C THR A 119 -0.83 32.95 2.16
N GLN A 120 -1.34 32.24 3.17
CA GLN A 120 -2.05 32.76 4.33
C GLN A 120 -1.62 32.02 5.60
N THR A 121 -1.61 32.71 6.75
CA THR A 121 -1.40 32.06 8.05
C THR A 121 -2.71 31.42 8.48
N GLY A 122 -2.70 30.15 8.85
CA GLY A 122 -3.93 29.47 9.21
C GLY A 122 -3.75 27.97 9.43
N ARG A 123 -4.89 27.32 9.67
CA ARG A 123 -4.96 25.86 9.77
C ARG A 123 -4.87 25.27 8.36
N ALA A 124 -3.98 24.31 8.19
CA ALA A 124 -3.87 23.46 7.01
C ALA A 124 -4.11 22.00 7.43
N TYR A 125 -4.22 21.10 6.47
CA TYR A 125 -4.49 19.69 6.75
C TYR A 125 -3.54 18.80 5.97
N VAL A 126 -2.89 17.88 6.68
CA VAL A 126 -2.17 16.78 6.05
C VAL A 126 -3.06 15.56 6.13
N ARG A 127 -3.42 14.97 4.98
CA ARG A 127 -4.18 13.72 4.90
C ARG A 127 -3.21 12.59 4.58
N VAL A 128 -3.29 11.50 5.32
CA VAL A 128 -2.47 10.31 5.11
C VAL A 128 -3.35 9.09 4.95
N TRP A 129 -2.98 8.21 4.02
CA TRP A 129 -3.62 6.92 3.80
C TRP A 129 -2.61 5.81 3.98
N LEU A 130 -3.08 4.70 4.51
CA LEU A 130 -2.36 3.44 4.49
C LEU A 130 -2.86 2.65 3.28
N TYR A 131 -1.97 2.33 2.35
CA TYR A 131 -2.32 1.63 1.11
C TYR A 131 -1.83 0.18 1.09
N ALA A 132 -0.66 -0.11 1.66
CA ALA A 132 -0.17 -1.48 1.80
C ALA A 132 0.22 -1.78 3.24
N CYS A 133 -0.42 -2.81 3.82
CA CYS A 133 -0.19 -3.27 5.18
C CYS A 133 -0.45 -4.77 5.30
N ARG A 134 0.51 -5.51 5.88
CA ARG A 134 0.44 -6.97 6.10
C ARG A 134 -0.24 -7.35 7.42
N SER A 135 -0.84 -6.39 8.10
CA SER A 135 -1.52 -6.54 9.39
C SER A 135 -2.89 -5.85 9.35
N GLU A 136 -3.78 -6.13 10.31
CA GLU A 136 -5.07 -5.43 10.43
C GLU A 136 -4.88 -3.90 10.53
N SER A 137 -3.80 -3.47 11.19
CA SER A 137 -3.35 -2.09 11.22
C SER A 137 -1.83 -2.00 11.18
N CYS A 138 -1.33 -0.91 10.62
CA CYS A 138 0.07 -0.52 10.65
C CYS A 138 0.20 0.82 11.38
N PHE A 139 1.26 0.99 12.17
CA PHE A 139 1.57 2.27 12.77
C PHE A 139 2.20 3.18 11.71
N VAL A 140 1.69 4.41 11.64
CA VAL A 140 2.19 5.46 10.77
C VAL A 140 2.61 6.64 11.63
N GLY A 141 3.81 7.14 11.36
CA GLY A 141 4.42 8.30 11.97
C GLY A 141 4.40 9.48 11.01
N LEU A 142 4.10 10.68 11.49
CA LEU A 142 4.16 11.91 10.72
C LEU A 142 4.99 12.95 11.49
N ARG A 143 5.84 13.68 10.77
CA ARG A 143 6.56 14.84 11.32
C ARG A 143 6.43 16.05 10.40
N LEU A 144 6.24 17.21 11.02
CA LEU A 144 6.26 18.51 10.35
C LEU A 144 7.64 19.15 10.54
N VAL A 145 8.21 19.66 9.45
CA VAL A 145 9.45 20.42 9.44
C VAL A 145 9.25 21.74 8.72
N SER A 146 10.02 22.76 9.09
CA SER A 146 9.93 24.12 8.55
C SER A 146 11.31 24.71 8.25
N GLY A 147 11.35 25.77 7.46
CA GLY A 147 12.57 26.53 7.14
C GLY A 147 13.09 26.32 5.72
N GLY A 148 13.30 25.07 5.32
CA GLY A 148 14.01 24.69 4.09
C GLY A 148 13.40 25.24 2.79
N THR A 149 14.09 25.00 1.67
CA THR A 149 13.61 25.49 0.36
C THR A 149 12.69 24.44 -0.28
N ALA A 150 11.47 24.84 -0.63
CA ALA A 150 10.57 23.98 -1.40
C ALA A 150 11.22 23.68 -2.75
N ALA A 151 11.47 22.39 -3.00
CA ALA A 151 11.99 21.91 -4.28
C ALA A 151 10.91 21.02 -4.93
N PRO A 152 10.62 21.17 -6.23
CA PRO A 152 9.70 20.28 -6.91
C PRO A 152 10.14 18.81 -6.75
N ARG A 153 9.17 17.92 -6.51
CA ARG A 153 9.45 16.47 -6.58
C ARG A 153 9.83 16.12 -8.02
N PRO A 154 11.00 15.47 -8.27
CA PRO A 154 11.39 15.06 -9.61
C PRO A 154 10.31 14.15 -10.20
N GLY A 155 9.69 14.56 -11.31
CA GLY A 155 8.68 13.77 -12.02
C GLY A 155 7.22 14.11 -11.73
N GLU A 156 6.91 14.99 -10.77
CA GLU A 156 5.52 15.28 -10.40
C GLU A 156 5.15 16.74 -10.70
N ARG A 157 4.26 16.95 -11.69
CA ARG A 157 3.54 18.21 -11.87
C ARG A 157 2.14 18.01 -11.31
N VAL A 158 1.87 18.54 -10.12
CA VAL A 158 0.50 18.58 -9.58
C VAL A 158 -0.32 19.51 -10.48
N ARG A 159 -1.21 18.96 -11.32
CA ARG A 159 -2.25 19.76 -12.01
C ARG A 159 -3.52 19.65 -11.18
N GLU A 160 -4.34 20.70 -11.19
CA GLU A 160 -5.66 20.71 -10.54
C GLU A 160 -6.55 19.52 -10.94
N SER A 161 -6.39 19.01 -12.18
CA SER A 161 -7.07 17.81 -12.67
C SER A 161 -6.65 16.51 -11.98
N ASP A 162 -5.49 16.52 -11.34
CA ASP A 162 -4.88 15.39 -10.63
C ASP A 162 -5.27 15.43 -9.12
N ILE A 163 -6.14 16.36 -8.70
CA ILE A 163 -6.67 16.48 -7.32
C ILE A 163 -7.83 15.51 -7.06
N ALA A 164 -8.49 15.04 -8.12
CA ALA A 164 -9.33 13.86 -8.01
C ALA A 164 -8.41 12.64 -7.99
N HIS A 165 -8.42 11.83 -6.93
CA HIS A 165 -8.08 10.42 -7.11
C HIS A 165 -8.96 9.94 -8.27
N SER A 166 -8.38 9.59 -9.42
CA SER A 166 -9.19 8.85 -10.38
C SER A 166 -9.60 7.57 -9.65
N GLN A 167 -10.86 7.18 -9.78
CA GLN A 167 -11.34 5.93 -9.20
C GLN A 167 -10.39 4.78 -9.59
N GLU A 168 -9.90 4.82 -10.82
CA GLU A 168 -8.92 3.90 -11.37
C GLU A 168 -7.58 3.84 -10.59
N GLU A 169 -7.01 4.98 -10.20
CA GLU A 169 -5.80 5.01 -9.38
C GLU A 169 -6.02 4.35 -8.01
N ALA A 170 -7.17 4.61 -7.38
CA ALA A 170 -7.53 3.99 -6.11
C ALA A 170 -7.73 2.48 -6.26
N ASP A 171 -8.39 2.05 -7.33
CA ASP A 171 -8.64 0.62 -7.59
C ASP A 171 -7.33 -0.13 -7.88
N GLN A 172 -6.43 0.45 -8.69
CA GLN A 172 -5.11 -0.14 -8.95
C GLN A 172 -4.26 -0.26 -7.68
N ARG A 173 -4.31 0.73 -6.79
CA ARG A 173 -3.64 0.66 -5.48
C ARG A 173 -4.21 -0.47 -4.63
N ALA A 174 -5.53 -0.63 -4.58
CA ALA A 174 -6.18 -1.72 -3.84
C ALA A 174 -5.74 -3.11 -4.36
N VAL A 175 -5.67 -3.28 -5.68
CA VAL A 175 -5.15 -4.50 -6.30
C VAL A 175 -3.68 -4.72 -5.93
N ARG A 176 -2.84 -3.70 -6.04
CA ARG A 176 -1.40 -3.81 -5.74
C ARG A 176 -1.15 -4.21 -4.29
N ALA A 177 -1.91 -3.66 -3.35
CA ALA A 177 -1.83 -4.02 -1.94
C ALA A 177 -2.09 -5.52 -1.72
N GLN A 178 -3.05 -6.11 -2.45
CA GLN A 178 -3.29 -7.56 -2.41
C GLN A 178 -2.14 -8.35 -3.03
N LEU A 179 -1.58 -7.87 -4.14
CA LEU A 179 -0.41 -8.50 -4.77
C LEU A 179 0.78 -8.57 -3.81
N GLU A 180 1.06 -7.47 -3.09
CA GLU A 180 2.13 -7.39 -2.09
C GLU A 180 1.91 -8.29 -0.89
N ALA A 181 0.68 -8.30 -0.33
CA ALA A 181 0.36 -9.07 0.86
C ALA A 181 0.64 -10.56 0.71
N GLN A 182 0.37 -11.14 -0.48
CA GLN A 182 0.60 -12.55 -0.75
C GLN A 182 1.98 -12.84 -1.36
N GLY A 183 2.60 -11.83 -1.99
CA GLY A 183 3.89 -11.96 -2.66
C GLY A 183 5.04 -12.38 -1.76
N ALA A 184 5.01 -11.99 -0.49
CA ALA A 184 6.03 -12.33 0.49
C ALA A 184 6.27 -13.85 0.61
N ALA A 185 5.22 -14.67 0.47
CA ALA A 185 5.34 -16.12 0.51
C ALA A 185 6.06 -16.68 -0.72
N HIS A 186 5.85 -16.09 -1.90
CA HIS A 186 6.55 -16.47 -3.14
C HIS A 186 8.03 -16.15 -3.05
N GLU A 187 8.38 -14.99 -2.48
CA GLU A 187 9.78 -14.61 -2.27
C GLU A 187 10.52 -15.58 -1.34
N GLN A 188 9.88 -15.98 -0.24
CA GLN A 188 10.41 -17.02 0.67
C GLN A 188 10.55 -18.39 -0.02
N ALA A 189 9.70 -18.68 -1.01
CA ALA A 189 9.77 -19.89 -1.82
C ALA A 189 10.84 -19.85 -2.94
N GLY A 190 11.67 -18.80 -2.98
CA GLY A 190 12.76 -18.68 -3.95
C GLY A 190 12.36 -18.06 -5.28
N TYR A 191 11.26 -17.30 -5.32
CA TYR A 191 10.89 -16.48 -6.47
C TYR A 191 11.33 -15.03 -6.27
N ARG A 192 11.48 -14.29 -7.36
CA ARG A 192 11.68 -12.83 -7.35
C ARG A 192 10.78 -12.20 -8.38
N GLN A 193 10.23 -11.03 -8.05
CA GLN A 193 9.43 -10.26 -8.99
C GLN A 193 10.24 -9.99 -10.26
N SER A 194 9.57 -10.08 -11.41
CA SER A 194 10.13 -9.92 -12.73
C SER A 194 9.24 -8.98 -13.54
N GLY A 195 9.61 -7.70 -13.59
CA GLY A 195 8.86 -6.64 -14.26
C GLY A 195 7.86 -5.93 -13.35
N ASP A 196 7.12 -5.00 -13.94
CA ASP A 196 6.10 -4.21 -13.26
C ASP A 196 4.79 -5.00 -13.11
N ASP A 197 3.97 -4.59 -12.14
CA ASP A 197 2.59 -5.08 -12.05
C ASP A 197 1.76 -4.50 -13.20
N LEU A 198 0.89 -5.31 -13.78
CA LEU A 198 0.00 -4.92 -14.86
C LEU A 198 -1.44 -4.91 -14.36
N PHE A 199 -2.23 -3.92 -14.78
CA PHE A 199 -3.60 -3.70 -14.32
C PHE A 199 -4.57 -3.52 -15.49
N GLU A 200 -5.86 -3.77 -15.23
CA GLU A 200 -6.96 -3.48 -16.15
C GLU A 200 -8.27 -3.27 -15.37
N GLN A 201 -9.16 -2.45 -15.92
CA GLN A 201 -10.55 -2.34 -15.47
C GLN A 201 -11.42 -3.32 -16.25
N LEU A 202 -11.95 -4.34 -15.57
CA LEU A 202 -12.84 -5.31 -16.21
C LEU A 202 -14.28 -4.82 -16.12
N PRO A 203 -14.94 -4.54 -17.26
CA PRO A 203 -16.24 -3.88 -17.26
C PRO A 203 -17.37 -4.80 -16.83
N ARG A 204 -17.20 -6.13 -16.97
CA ARG A 204 -18.23 -7.13 -16.67
C ARG A 204 -17.61 -8.47 -16.25
N ASN A 205 -18.38 -9.25 -15.51
CA ASN A 205 -18.05 -10.66 -15.27
C ASN A 205 -17.89 -11.42 -16.61
N ASP A 206 -17.04 -12.44 -16.62
CA ASP A 206 -16.77 -13.39 -17.71
C ASP A 206 -16.13 -12.86 -19.02
N GLU A 207 -16.10 -11.55 -19.31
CA GLU A 207 -15.42 -11.01 -20.50
C GLU A 207 -13.89 -11.21 -20.41
N GLY A 208 -13.30 -10.75 -19.30
CA GLY A 208 -11.87 -10.84 -19.03
C GLY A 208 -10.97 -10.03 -19.97
N HIS A 209 -9.69 -9.94 -19.61
CA HIS A 209 -8.66 -9.27 -20.41
C HIS A 209 -7.48 -10.22 -20.61
N SER A 210 -6.81 -10.13 -21.77
CA SER A 210 -5.65 -10.96 -22.12
C SER A 210 -4.42 -10.10 -22.41
N TRP A 211 -3.35 -10.31 -21.64
CA TRP A 211 -2.03 -9.73 -21.87
C TRP A 211 -1.14 -10.69 -22.65
N THR A 212 -0.28 -10.14 -23.50
CA THR A 212 0.78 -10.91 -24.15
C THR A 212 2.04 -10.87 -23.30
N LEU A 213 2.59 -12.04 -22.99
CA LEU A 213 3.80 -12.23 -22.21
C LEU A 213 4.90 -12.81 -23.09
N HIS A 214 6.10 -12.23 -23.00
CA HIS A 214 7.29 -12.76 -23.68
C HIS A 214 8.11 -13.59 -22.68
N LEU A 215 7.97 -14.92 -22.75
CA LEU A 215 8.58 -15.83 -21.78
C LEU A 215 9.78 -16.58 -22.36
N GLN A 216 10.74 -16.91 -21.50
CA GLN A 216 11.90 -17.73 -21.86
C GLN A 216 11.61 -19.21 -21.63
N GLY A 217 12.06 -20.06 -22.56
CA GLY A 217 12.01 -21.51 -22.42
C GLY A 217 12.91 -21.99 -21.27
N GLY A 218 12.44 -22.99 -20.52
CA GLY A 218 13.16 -23.61 -19.40
C GLY A 218 13.19 -22.79 -18.11
N VAL A 219 12.59 -21.60 -18.09
CA VAL A 219 12.50 -20.74 -16.90
C VAL A 219 11.15 -20.96 -16.21
N THR A 220 11.17 -21.23 -14.90
CA THR A 220 9.93 -21.30 -14.12
C THR A 220 9.43 -19.91 -13.75
N TYR A 221 8.20 -19.60 -14.16
CA TYR A 221 7.48 -18.39 -13.83
C TYR A 221 6.29 -18.70 -12.92
N LEU A 222 5.99 -17.78 -12.01
CA LEU A 222 4.78 -17.76 -11.21
C LEU A 222 4.06 -16.44 -11.49
N PHE A 223 2.78 -16.50 -11.79
CA PHE A 223 1.91 -15.34 -11.98
C PHE A 223 0.89 -15.38 -10.85
N GLN A 224 0.79 -14.28 -10.14
CA GLN A 224 -0.15 -14.08 -9.05
C GLN A 224 -1.02 -12.89 -9.45
N ALA A 225 -2.34 -13.07 -9.50
CA ALA A 225 -3.26 -11.98 -9.73
C ALA A 225 -4.01 -11.59 -8.45
N ALA A 226 -4.67 -10.44 -8.50
CA ALA A 226 -5.66 -10.03 -7.52
C ALA A 226 -6.73 -9.18 -8.22
N CYS A 227 -7.91 -9.10 -7.63
CA CYS A 227 -8.93 -8.12 -7.97
C CYS A 227 -9.11 -7.13 -6.81
N ASP A 228 -9.77 -6.00 -7.05
CA ASP A 228 -10.06 -5.02 -6.00
C ASP A 228 -11.00 -5.58 -4.91
N GLN A 229 -11.32 -4.75 -3.91
CA GLN A 229 -12.17 -5.15 -2.78
C GLN A 229 -13.63 -5.45 -3.15
N GLN A 230 -14.05 -5.12 -4.37
CA GLN A 230 -15.40 -5.35 -4.85
C GLN A 230 -15.54 -6.72 -5.50
N CYS A 231 -14.43 -7.44 -5.69
CA CYS A 231 -14.41 -8.79 -6.22
C CYS A 231 -13.94 -9.81 -5.18
N ASN A 232 -14.56 -10.99 -5.21
CA ASN A 232 -14.20 -12.12 -4.35
C ASN A 232 -13.91 -13.40 -5.15
N ASN A 233 -14.01 -13.36 -6.48
CA ASN A 233 -13.71 -14.48 -7.36
C ASN A 233 -13.18 -13.99 -8.72
N ALA A 234 -11.89 -14.20 -8.94
CA ALA A 234 -11.17 -13.94 -10.18
C ALA A 234 -10.45 -15.23 -10.60
N ASP A 235 -10.54 -15.55 -11.89
CA ASP A 235 -9.86 -16.71 -12.47
C ASP A 235 -8.71 -16.23 -13.36
N MET A 236 -7.69 -17.07 -13.52
CA MET A 236 -6.56 -16.79 -14.41
C MET A 236 -6.17 -18.02 -15.22
N GLU A 237 -5.81 -17.83 -16.48
CA GLU A 237 -5.23 -18.89 -17.31
C GLU A 237 -4.04 -18.38 -18.13
N ILE A 238 -3.13 -19.30 -18.45
CA ILE A 238 -2.11 -19.08 -19.45
C ILE A 238 -2.40 -19.94 -20.68
N ARG A 239 -2.29 -19.34 -21.86
CA ARG A 239 -2.36 -20.02 -23.15
C ARG A 239 -1.05 -19.89 -23.92
N ASN A 240 -0.72 -20.90 -24.71
CA ASN A 240 0.39 -20.82 -25.66
C ASN A 240 -0.02 -20.05 -26.93
N SER A 241 0.92 -19.87 -27.87
CA SER A 241 0.69 -19.17 -29.13
C SER A 241 -0.33 -19.86 -30.07
N ALA A 242 -0.63 -21.14 -29.87
CA ALA A 242 -1.70 -21.86 -30.57
C ALA A 242 -3.09 -21.64 -29.93
N GLY A 243 -3.15 -20.89 -28.82
CA GLY A 243 -4.38 -20.65 -28.05
C GLY A 243 -4.75 -21.78 -27.10
N GLU A 244 -3.90 -22.79 -26.94
CA GLU A 244 -4.15 -23.91 -26.02
C GLU A 244 -3.85 -23.48 -24.59
N ARG A 245 -4.75 -23.82 -23.66
CA ARG A 245 -4.57 -23.55 -22.23
C ARG A 245 -3.54 -24.49 -21.64
N ILE A 246 -2.46 -23.94 -21.10
CA ILE A 246 -1.34 -24.69 -20.51
C ILE A 246 -1.39 -24.72 -18.98
N ALA A 247 -1.99 -23.72 -18.35
CA ALA A 247 -2.21 -23.67 -16.91
C ALA A 247 -3.42 -22.79 -16.60
N SER A 248 -4.07 -23.04 -15.48
CA SER A 248 -5.16 -22.20 -15.00
C SER A 248 -5.36 -22.35 -13.51
N ASP A 249 -5.81 -21.27 -12.90
CA ASP A 249 -6.44 -21.24 -11.60
C ASP A 249 -7.87 -20.76 -11.81
N ILE A 250 -8.82 -21.62 -11.46
CA ILE A 250 -10.26 -21.38 -11.58
C ILE A 250 -10.97 -21.60 -10.24
N ASN A 251 -10.20 -21.50 -9.16
CA ASN A 251 -10.70 -21.64 -7.82
C ASN A 251 -11.59 -20.44 -7.47
N GLY A 252 -12.53 -20.64 -6.54
CA GLY A 252 -13.47 -19.60 -6.15
C GLY A 252 -12.87 -18.55 -5.21
N ASP A 253 -11.77 -17.90 -5.61
CA ASP A 253 -11.05 -16.93 -4.80
C ASP A 253 -10.63 -15.69 -5.62
N ALA A 254 -10.25 -14.62 -4.92
CA ALA A 254 -9.89 -13.34 -5.54
C ALA A 254 -8.43 -13.27 -6.01
N ILE A 255 -7.63 -14.31 -5.77
CA ILE A 255 -6.17 -14.27 -5.85
C ILE A 255 -5.67 -15.52 -6.60
N PRO A 256 -6.00 -15.66 -7.90
CA PRO A 256 -5.59 -16.82 -8.65
C PRO A 256 -4.06 -16.83 -8.82
N VAL A 257 -3.45 -18.01 -8.75
CA VAL A 257 -2.01 -18.19 -8.91
C VAL A 257 -1.71 -19.32 -9.89
N VAL A 258 -0.92 -19.04 -10.92
CA VAL A 258 -0.50 -20.04 -11.93
C VAL A 258 1.02 -20.09 -12.03
N THR A 259 1.57 -21.31 -12.07
CA THR A 259 3.00 -21.54 -12.26
C THR A 259 3.23 -22.35 -13.52
N ILE A 260 4.17 -21.92 -14.37
CA ILE A 260 4.54 -22.63 -15.60
C ILE A 260 6.05 -22.65 -15.80
N THR A 261 6.54 -23.63 -16.55
CA THR A 261 7.89 -23.64 -17.11
C THR A 261 7.75 -23.83 -18.62
N PRO A 262 7.73 -22.74 -19.42
CA PRO A 262 7.61 -22.80 -20.86
C PRO A 262 8.66 -23.74 -21.46
N PRO A 263 8.32 -24.70 -22.34
CA PRO A 263 9.32 -25.54 -22.99
C PRO A 263 10.17 -24.77 -24.02
N HIS A 264 9.62 -23.69 -24.56
CA HIS A 264 10.25 -22.85 -25.58
C HIS A 264 10.06 -21.38 -25.23
N ALA A 265 10.98 -20.54 -25.71
CA ALA A 265 10.78 -19.10 -25.63
C ALA A 265 9.72 -18.67 -26.64
N GLY A 266 8.90 -17.68 -26.28
CA GLY A 266 7.88 -17.14 -27.18
C GLY A 266 6.76 -16.42 -26.46
N ASP A 267 5.70 -16.16 -27.22
CA ASP A 267 4.53 -15.42 -26.75
C ASP A 267 3.53 -16.36 -26.09
N TYR A 268 3.10 -15.96 -24.91
CA TYR A 268 2.06 -16.60 -24.12
C TYR A 268 0.98 -15.58 -23.79
N ALA A 269 -0.28 -15.99 -23.77
CA ALA A 269 -1.37 -15.12 -23.35
C ALA A 269 -1.74 -15.43 -21.90
N LEU A 270 -1.67 -14.43 -21.03
CA LEU A 270 -2.26 -14.49 -19.69
C LEU A 270 -3.62 -13.83 -19.76
N ARG A 271 -4.67 -14.57 -19.40
CA ARG A 271 -6.04 -14.05 -19.34
C ARG A 271 -6.55 -14.08 -17.91
N ILE A 272 -7.14 -12.98 -17.46
CA ILE A 272 -7.87 -12.88 -16.19
C ILE A 272 -9.32 -12.54 -16.49
N TRP A 273 -10.26 -13.17 -15.80
CA TRP A 273 -11.67 -12.80 -15.84
C TRP A 273 -12.31 -12.88 -14.46
N LEU A 274 -13.36 -12.10 -14.25
CA LEU A 274 -14.08 -12.07 -12.99
C LEU A 274 -15.27 -13.01 -13.05
N ARG A 275 -15.44 -13.82 -12.01
CA ARG A 275 -16.65 -14.61 -11.80
C ARG A 275 -17.65 -13.84 -10.94
N GLN A 276 -17.14 -13.01 -10.03
CA GLN A 276 -17.98 -12.23 -9.13
C GLN A 276 -17.34 -10.87 -8.80
N CYS A 277 -17.85 -9.84 -9.48
CA CYS A 277 -17.67 -8.42 -9.17
C CYS A 277 -18.98 -7.85 -8.59
N ALA A 278 -18.92 -7.29 -7.39
CA ALA A 278 -20.10 -6.77 -6.69
C ALA A 278 -20.59 -5.44 -7.25
N ARG A 279 -19.70 -4.63 -7.83
CA ARG A 279 -20.01 -3.35 -8.48
C ARG A 279 -19.07 -3.17 -9.67
N GLU A 280 -19.61 -3.23 -10.87
CA GLU A 280 -18.83 -3.08 -12.09
C GLU A 280 -18.54 -1.59 -12.39
N PRO A 281 -17.35 -1.24 -12.93
CA PRO A 281 -16.21 -2.13 -13.21
C PRO A 281 -15.42 -2.48 -11.94
N CYS A 282 -14.77 -3.65 -11.94
CA CYS A 282 -13.77 -3.99 -10.93
C CYS A 282 -12.38 -3.95 -11.56
N ALA A 283 -11.39 -3.48 -10.83
CA ALA A 283 -10.00 -3.56 -11.23
C ALA A 283 -9.41 -4.94 -10.94
N VAL A 284 -8.52 -5.35 -11.83
CA VAL A 284 -7.65 -6.51 -11.67
C VAL A 284 -6.21 -6.14 -11.97
N GLY A 285 -5.30 -6.99 -11.53
CA GLY A 285 -3.91 -6.91 -11.93
C GLY A 285 -3.14 -8.14 -11.53
N PHE A 286 -1.94 -8.27 -12.07
CA PHE A 286 -1.06 -9.38 -11.75
C PHE A 286 0.40 -8.97 -11.62
N ARG A 287 1.09 -9.73 -10.77
CA ARG A 287 2.53 -9.67 -10.57
C ARG A 287 3.17 -10.92 -11.14
N THR A 288 4.25 -10.71 -11.90
CA THR A 288 5.05 -11.79 -12.46
C THR A 288 6.25 -12.05 -11.57
N TYR A 289 6.53 -13.31 -11.30
CA TYR A 289 7.73 -13.76 -10.62
C TYR A 289 8.51 -14.77 -11.45
N ARG A 290 9.83 -14.76 -11.28
CA ARG A 290 10.75 -15.74 -11.83
C ARG A 290 11.42 -16.51 -10.71
N ARG A 291 11.53 -17.84 -10.86
CA ARG A 291 12.27 -18.67 -9.91
C ARG A 291 13.76 -18.34 -9.96
N VAL A 292 14.37 -18.13 -8.80
CA VAL A 292 15.81 -17.96 -8.66
C VAL A 292 16.46 -19.34 -8.77
N THR A 293 17.29 -19.53 -9.79
CA THR A 293 18.18 -20.69 -9.90
C THR A 293 19.50 -20.34 -9.24
N ASN A 294 19.90 -21.11 -8.22
CA ASN A 294 21.26 -21.07 -7.67
C ASN A 294 22.28 -21.59 -8.69
#